data_AF-A0A1G2CIE8-F1
#
_entry.id   AF-A0A1G2CIE8-F1
#
_cell.length_a   1.000
_cell.length_b   1.000
_cell.length_c   1.000
_cell.angle_alpha   90.00
_cell.angle_beta   90.00
_cell.angle_gamma   90.00
#
_symmetry.space_group_name_H-M   'P 1'
#
loop_
_entity.id
_entity.type
_entity.pdbx_description
1 polymer ?
#
loop_
_entity_poly.entity_id
_entity_poly.type
_entity_poly.pdbx_seq_one_letter_code
_entity_poly.pdbx_strand_id
1 'polypeptide(L)'
;MKKEEIKEINRFRALFPSEVRVNVARSENGDFVARINTFKGLFTEGSNFSELIEMVNDAVKTYYEVPEKFIPYMPNYVPPLEAAQLLDVFPINNVKKNIVLPISTSEKVAR
;
A
#
# COMPACT_ATOMS: atom_id res chain seq x y z
N MET A 1 -10.42 17.57 17.47
CA MET A 1 -9.88 17.95 16.15
C MET A 1 -10.63 19.17 15.66
N LYS A 2 -9.92 20.21 15.24
CA LYS A 2 -10.50 21.49 14.81
C LYS A 2 -11.12 21.35 13.42
N LYS A 3 -12.06 22.24 13.04
CA LYS A 3 -12.74 22.20 11.74
C LYS A 3 -11.74 22.32 10.58
N GLU A 4 -10.69 23.10 10.79
CA GLU A 4 -9.61 23.34 9.85
C GLU A 4 -8.81 22.05 9.60
N GLU A 5 -8.51 21.29 10.65
CA GLU A 5 -7.80 20.01 10.55
C GLU A 5 -8.62 18.96 9.78
N ILE A 6 -9.94 18.90 10.02
CA ILE A 6 -10.84 18.01 9.26
C ILE A 6 -10.81 18.35 7.77
N LYS A 7 -10.79 19.64 7.42
CA LYS A 7 -10.72 20.10 6.03
C LYS A 7 -9.40 19.71 5.37
N GLU A 8 -8.27 19.84 6.08
CA GLU A 8 -6.96 19.41 5.60
C GLU A 8 -6.88 17.89 5.40
N ILE A 9 -7.37 17.11 6.36
CA ILE A 9 -7.43 15.64 6.25
C ILE A 9 -8.21 15.23 5.00
N ASN A 10 -9.38 15.82 4.77
CA ASN A 10 -10.19 15.50 3.58
C ASN A 10 -9.49 15.92 2.28
N ARG A 11 -8.76 17.03 2.28
CA ARG A 11 -7.94 17.45 1.14
C ARG A 11 -6.86 16.41 0.82
N PHE A 12 -6.13 15.91 1.83
CA PHE A 12 -5.13 14.86 1.61
C PHE A 12 -5.75 13.54 1.16
N ARG A 13 -6.85 13.10 1.79
CA ARG A 13 -7.56 11.87 1.40
C ARG A 13 -7.98 11.87 -0.07
N ALA A 14 -8.37 13.02 -0.60
CA ALA A 14 -8.76 13.16 -2.01
C ALA A 14 -7.59 12.98 -3.01
N LEU A 15 -6.34 13.05 -2.56
CA LEU A 15 -5.16 12.79 -3.39
C LEU A 15 -4.91 11.29 -3.60
N PHE A 16 -5.40 10.45 -2.69
CA PHE A 16 -5.11 9.02 -2.72
C PHE A 16 -5.94 8.37 -3.84
N PRO A 17 -5.29 7.70 -4.82
CA PRO A 17 -6.02 6.96 -5.84
C PRO A 17 -6.82 5.81 -5.22
N SER A 18 -7.86 5.34 -5.92
CA SER A 18 -8.67 4.21 -5.47
C SER A 18 -7.90 2.87 -5.47
N GLU A 19 -6.82 2.80 -6.25
CA GLU A 19 -5.96 1.64 -6.37
C GLU A 19 -4.51 2.07 -6.57
N VAL A 20 -3.58 1.24 -6.09
CA VAL A 20 -2.16 1.34 -6.44
C VAL A 20 -1.69 0.06 -7.11
N ARG A 21 -0.91 0.21 -8.18
CA ARG A 21 -0.36 -0.91 -8.96
C ARG A 21 1.05 -1.15 -8.48
N VAL A 22 1.29 -2.33 -7.91
CA VAL A 22 2.58 -2.68 -7.32
C VAL A 22 3.12 -3.93 -8.00
N ASN A 23 4.36 -3.87 -8.47
CA ASN A 23 5.11 -5.04 -8.88
C ASN A 23 5.98 -5.49 -7.71
N VAL A 24 5.75 -6.71 -7.25
CA VAL A 24 6.50 -7.32 -6.14
C VAL A 24 7.47 -8.35 -6.71
N ALA A 25 8.69 -8.37 -6.19
CA ALA A 25 9.71 -9.36 -6.48
C ALA A 25 10.54 -9.65 -5.22
N ARG A 26 11.43 -10.64 -5.29
CA ARG A 26 12.46 -10.88 -4.29
C ARG A 26 13.79 -10.25 -4.75
N SER A 27 14.51 -9.61 -3.84
CA SER A 27 15.88 -9.16 -4.06
C SER A 27 16.85 -10.35 -4.05
N GLU A 28 18.09 -10.12 -4.46
CA GLU A 28 19.15 -11.15 -4.41
C GLU A 28 19.43 -11.63 -2.97
N ASN A 29 19.15 -10.79 -1.98
CA ASN A 29 19.32 -11.08 -0.55
C ASN A 29 18.10 -11.78 0.06
N GLY A 30 17.03 -11.98 -0.71
CA GLY A 30 15.81 -12.63 -0.26
C GLY A 30 14.74 -11.69 0.31
N ASP A 31 15.01 -10.38 0.39
CA ASP A 31 14.00 -9.41 0.81
C ASP A 31 12.91 -9.23 -0.25
N PHE A 32 11.73 -8.78 0.16
CA PHE A 32 10.73 -8.33 -0.80
C PHE A 32 11.07 -6.92 -1.29
N VAL A 33 10.95 -6.71 -2.59
CA VAL A 33 11.04 -5.40 -3.24
C VAL A 33 9.75 -5.09 -3.99
N ALA A 34 9.26 -3.88 -3.84
CA ALA A 34 8.04 -3.38 -4.45
C ALA A 34 8.34 -2.13 -5.29
N ARG A 35 7.91 -2.18 -6.56
CA ARG A 35 7.85 -1.00 -7.43
C ARG A 35 6.40 -0.55 -7.55
N ILE A 36 6.11 0.67 -7.11
CA ILE A 36 4.77 1.24 -7.12
C ILE A 36 4.55 1.96 -8.44
N ASN A 37 4.05 1.27 -9.46
CA ASN A 37 3.92 1.78 -10.83
C ASN A 37 2.94 2.96 -10.98
N THR A 38 2.03 3.15 -10.01
CA THR A 38 1.16 4.34 -9.98
C THR A 38 1.96 5.64 -9.88
N PHE A 39 3.15 5.60 -9.25
CA PHE A 39 4.00 6.76 -9.02
C PHE A 39 5.36 6.56 -9.69
N LYS A 40 5.79 7.52 -10.51
CA LYS A 40 7.05 7.41 -11.23
C LYS A 40 8.23 7.44 -10.25
N GLY A 41 8.99 6.35 -10.23
CA GLY A 41 10.24 6.27 -9.45
C GLY A 41 10.05 5.91 -7.98
N LEU A 42 8.87 5.45 -7.57
CA LEU A 42 8.62 5.04 -6.19
C LEU A 42 8.87 3.54 -6.00
N PHE A 43 9.78 3.23 -5.08
CA PHE A 43 10.20 1.87 -4.74
C PHE A 43 10.31 1.74 -3.23
N THR A 44 10.13 0.53 -2.73
CA THR A 44 10.33 0.20 -1.33
C THR A 44 10.65 -1.28 -1.17
N GLU A 45 11.13 -1.65 0.01
CA GLU A 45 11.45 -3.03 0.36
C GLU A 45 10.91 -3.39 1.75
N GLY A 46 10.89 -4.69 2.06
CA GLY A 46 10.52 -5.21 3.38
C GLY A 46 11.03 -6.65 3.53
N SER A 47 11.37 -7.07 4.75
CA SER A 47 11.91 -8.40 5.04
C SER A 47 10.88 -9.52 4.84
N ASN A 48 9.59 -9.18 4.97
CA ASN A 48 8.46 -10.08 4.78
C ASN A 48 7.30 -9.36 4.07
N PHE A 49 6.28 -10.11 3.65
CA PHE A 49 5.18 -9.54 2.87
C PHE A 49 4.36 -8.51 3.66
N SER A 50 4.13 -8.74 4.96
CA SER A 50 3.40 -7.79 5.81
C SER A 50 4.14 -6.45 5.89
N GLU A 51 5.44 -6.50 6.18
CA GLU A 51 6.30 -5.32 6.22
C GLU A 51 6.34 -4.62 4.86
N LEU A 52 6.41 -5.37 3.75
CA LEU A 52 6.37 -4.77 2.42
C LEU A 52 5.10 -3.94 2.20
N ILE A 53 3.94 -4.44 2.63
CA ILE A 53 2.67 -3.71 2.50
C ILE A 53 2.66 -2.47 3.40
N GLU A 54 3.21 -2.54 4.61
CA GLU A 54 3.39 -1.37 5.48
C GLU A 54 4.27 -0.32 4.81
N MET A 55 5.40 -0.74 4.25
CA MET A 55 6.36 0.10 3.56
C MET A 55 5.79 0.70 2.26
N VAL A 56 4.95 -0.02 1.52
CA VAL A 56 4.19 0.53 0.38
C VAL A 56 3.27 1.65 0.85
N ASN A 57 2.55 1.43 1.95
CA ASN A 57 1.64 2.42 2.51
C ASN A 57 2.36 3.65 3.06
N ASP A 58 3.54 3.49 3.64
CA ASP A 58 4.40 4.59 4.08
C ASP A 58 4.91 5.39 2.88
N ALA A 59 5.46 4.70 1.87
CA ALA A 59 5.98 5.33 0.65
C ALA A 59 4.93 6.20 -0.06
N VAL A 60 3.67 5.77 -0.10
CA VAL A 60 2.58 6.59 -0.70
C VAL A 60 2.25 7.82 0.14
N LYS A 61 2.24 7.71 1.48
CA LYS A 61 2.02 8.87 2.36
C LYS A 61 3.17 9.86 2.25
N THR A 62 4.40 9.36 2.18
CA THR A 62 5.62 10.16 1.96
C THR A 62 5.60 10.85 0.60
N TYR A 63 5.18 10.15 -0.48
CA TYR A 63 5.04 10.75 -1.82
C TYR A 63 4.09 11.95 -1.84
N TYR A 64 3.01 11.90 -1.05
CA TYR A 64 2.05 13.01 -0.92
C TYR A 64 2.42 14.02 0.17
N GLU A 65 3.59 13.88 0.80
CA GLU A 65 4.07 14.75 1.87
C GLU A 65 3.03 14.94 2.98
N VAL A 66 2.33 13.85 3.34
CA VAL A 66 1.31 13.89 4.39
C VAL A 66 1.97 14.25 5.73
N PRO A 67 1.52 15.30 6.42
CA PRO A 67 2.03 15.63 7.75
C PRO A 67 1.86 14.48 8.74
N GLU A 68 2.85 14.23 9.59
CA GLU A 68 2.88 13.09 10.51
C GLU A 68 1.61 12.98 11.38
N LYS A 69 1.12 14.11 11.90
CA LYS A 69 -0.13 14.20 12.66
C LYS A 69 -1.37 13.69 11.92
N PHE A 70 -1.32 13.63 10.58
CA PHE A 70 -2.42 13.21 9.73
C PHE A 70 -2.29 11.78 9.19
N ILE A 71 -1.10 11.17 9.30
CA ILE A 71 -0.84 9.79 8.85
C ILE A 71 -1.90 8.78 9.36
N PRO A 72 -2.31 8.79 10.65
CA PRO A 72 -3.30 7.84 11.16
C PRO A 72 -4.70 7.97 10.54
N TYR A 73 -4.99 9.08 9.86
CA TYR A 73 -6.28 9.35 9.23
C TYR A 73 -6.27 9.13 7.72
N MET A 74 -5.12 8.73 7.14
CA MET A 74 -5.00 8.46 5.72
C MET A 74 -5.44 7.04 5.35
N PRO A 75 -5.86 6.81 4.10
CA PRO A 75 -6.16 5.47 3.62
C PRO A 75 -4.92 4.57 3.64
N ASN A 76 -5.15 3.27 3.86
CA ASN A 76 -4.16 2.24 3.62
C ASN A 76 -4.66 1.31 2.49
N TYR A 77 -3.74 0.89 1.64
CA TYR A 77 -3.95 -0.13 0.62
C TYR A 77 -3.67 -1.50 1.23
N VAL A 78 -4.59 -2.42 1.01
CA VAL A 78 -4.51 -3.80 1.51
C VAL A 78 -4.55 -4.74 0.30
N PRO A 79 -3.67 -5.74 0.22
CA PRO A 79 -3.69 -6.65 -0.91
C PRO A 79 -4.94 -7.56 -0.93
N PRO A 80 -5.45 -7.96 -2.11
CA PRO A 80 -6.47 -8.99 -2.23
C PRO A 80 -6.05 -10.27 -1.54
N LEU A 81 -7.01 -11.00 -0.99
CA LEU A 81 -6.75 -12.23 -0.24
C LEU A 81 -5.96 -13.26 -1.05
N GLU A 82 -6.28 -13.42 -2.34
CA GLU A 82 -5.58 -14.32 -3.25
C GLU A 82 -4.10 -13.95 -3.41
N ALA A 83 -3.80 -12.65 -3.49
CA ALA A 83 -2.44 -12.15 -3.59
C ALA A 83 -1.67 -12.34 -2.29
N ALA A 84 -2.33 -12.09 -1.15
CA ALA A 84 -1.76 -12.34 0.16
C ALA A 84 -1.43 -13.83 0.33
N GLN A 85 -2.36 -14.72 0.03
CA GLN A 85 -2.16 -16.17 0.11
C GLN A 85 -1.05 -16.66 -0.82
N LEU A 86 -0.95 -16.12 -2.05
CA LEU A 86 0.13 -16.50 -2.96
C LEU A 86 1.50 -16.00 -2.46
N LEU A 87 1.61 -14.76 -2.00
CA LEU A 87 2.91 -14.17 -1.64
C LEU A 87 3.40 -14.57 -0.25
N ASP A 88 2.48 -14.95 0.66
CA ASP A 88 2.78 -15.48 1.99
C ASP A 88 3.28 -16.95 1.92
N VAL A 89 2.90 -17.69 0.87
CA VAL A 89 3.23 -19.12 0.69
C VAL A 89 4.54 -19.36 -0.07
N PHE A 90 5.18 -18.34 -0.66
CA PHE A 90 6.16 -18.60 -1.72
C PHE A 90 7.60 -18.08 -1.49
N PRO A 91 8.60 -18.98 -1.47
CA PRO A 91 9.90 -18.73 -2.06
C PRO A 91 9.81 -19.09 -3.56
N ILE A 92 9.50 -18.12 -4.44
CA ILE A 92 9.69 -18.32 -5.89
C ILE A 92 10.78 -17.39 -6.39
N ASN A 93 11.90 -17.99 -6.76
CA ASN A 93 12.88 -17.39 -7.64
C ASN A 93 12.23 -17.26 -9.04
N ASN A 94 11.81 -16.04 -9.40
CA ASN A 94 11.23 -15.62 -10.68
C ASN A 94 9.72 -15.87 -10.91
N VAL A 95 8.85 -14.94 -10.48
CA VAL A 95 7.60 -14.67 -11.22
C VAL A 95 7.27 -13.17 -11.22
N LYS A 96 7.25 -12.56 -12.42
CA LYS A 96 6.65 -11.23 -12.63
C LYS A 96 5.13 -11.37 -12.69
N LYS A 97 4.38 -10.83 -11.73
CA LYS A 97 2.92 -10.71 -11.82
C LYS A 97 2.46 -9.31 -11.41
N ASN A 98 1.51 -8.79 -12.18
CA ASN A 98 0.78 -7.56 -11.86
C ASN A 98 -0.39 -7.93 -10.94
N ILE A 99 -0.49 -7.30 -9.78
CA ILE A 99 -1.62 -7.44 -8.86
C ILE A 99 -2.26 -6.06 -8.66
N VAL A 100 -3.60 -6.02 -8.65
CA VAL A 100 -4.41 -4.81 -8.41
C VAL A 100 -5.02 -4.90 -7.01
N LEU A 101 -4.75 -3.91 -6.15
CA LEU A 101 -5.25 -3.89 -4.78
C LEU A 101 -6.35 -2.82 -4.63
N PRO A 102 -7.61 -3.20 -4.35
CA PRO A 102 -8.69 -2.25 -4.13
C PRO A 102 -8.71 -1.72 -2.69
N ILE A 103 -9.40 -0.59 -2.47
CA ILE A 103 -9.64 -0.01 -1.13
C ILE A 103 -10.60 -0.89 -0.33
N SER A 104 -10.26 -1.12 0.95
CA SER A 104 -11.15 -1.76 1.92
C SER A 104 -12.29 -0.80 2.32
N THR A 105 -13.45 -0.96 1.69
CA THR A 105 -14.72 -0.45 2.23
C THR A 105 -15.31 -1.49 3.16
N SER A 106 -15.44 -1.13 4.43
CA SER A 106 -16.20 -1.90 5.40
C SER A 106 -17.69 -1.92 5.01
N GLU A 107 -18.17 -3.01 4.43
CA GLU A 107 -19.62 -3.22 4.29
C GLU A 107 -20.07 -4.60 4.80
N LYS A 108 -20.63 -4.50 6.01
CA LYS A 108 -21.90 -5.09 6.46
C LYS A 108 -22.09 -6.60 6.36
N VAL A 109 -21.98 -7.20 7.54
CA VAL A 109 -22.70 -8.37 8.02
C VAL A 109 -24.13 -8.40 7.47
N ALA A 110 -24.42 -9.37 6.60
CA ALA A 110 -25.79 -9.72 6.23
C ALA A 110 -26.32 -10.78 7.22
N ARG A 111 -27.54 -10.54 7.68
CA ARG A 111 -28.33 -11.35 8.62
C ARG A 111 -28.76 -12.69 8.05
#